data_AF-A0A956E978-F1
#
_entry.id   AF-A0A956E978-F1
#
_cell.length_a   1.000
_cell.length_b   1.000
_cell.length_c   1.000
_cell.angle_alpha   90.00
_cell.angle_beta   90.00
_cell.angle_gamma   90.00
#
_symmetry.space_group_name_H-M   'P 1'
#
loop_
_entity.id
_entity.type
_entity.pdbx_description
1 polymer ?
#
loop_
_entity_poly.entity_id
_entity_poly.type
_entity_poly.pdbx_seq_one_letter_code
_entity_poly.pdbx_strand_id
1 'polypeptide(L)'
;HSLRIVRLPAGMDPDDLLKRDGAQAMEALLGAARPLIEVLWEHERDALPLATPEDKAGLKARLMAHIETIADGDIKALYRRELMERFSAFAFPPREPREWRPGGRGGLAAPRGNPANLARLRRRTGNRDALSAAIVAGLLRYPSEIARHGDALIRAGLADPRFSVLIDAQDGGAVLETEALGTILAARGLAAPGPEEYAALRFGFLADGVSEDQARADLAQAVGLLVERPALDAALAEATARFERDLSEGAYAEQQRLLKRKLEFDARLRQMASARSGGPSGAAPSTTAE
;
A
#
# COMPACT_ATOMS: atom_id res chain seq x y z
N HIS A 1 -34.98 5.34 -12.47
CA HIS A 1 -35.49 6.73 -12.41
C HIS A 1 -34.53 7.58 -11.58
N SER A 2 -34.23 8.82 -11.99
CA SER A 2 -33.32 9.73 -11.28
C SER A 2 -34.08 10.90 -10.67
N LEU A 3 -33.84 11.22 -9.39
CA LEU A 3 -34.43 12.38 -8.73
C LEU A 3 -33.74 13.67 -9.21
N ARG A 4 -34.54 14.68 -9.55
CA ARG A 4 -34.07 16.04 -9.88
C ARG A 4 -34.85 17.06 -9.06
N ILE A 5 -34.19 18.15 -8.73
CA ILE A 5 -34.72 19.20 -7.85
C ILE A 5 -34.65 20.53 -8.60
N VAL A 6 -35.76 21.28 -8.55
CA VAL A 6 -35.84 22.68 -9.00
C VAL A 6 -36.02 23.56 -7.77
N ARG A 7 -35.34 24.71 -7.75
CA ARG A 7 -35.62 25.78 -6.78
C ARG A 7 -36.34 26.90 -7.48
N LEU A 8 -37.50 27.29 -6.95
CA LEU A 8 -38.25 28.44 -7.43
C LEU A 8 -37.58 29.75 -7.00
N PRO A 9 -37.85 30.86 -7.70
CA PRO A 9 -37.45 32.19 -7.26
C PRO A 9 -37.92 32.47 -5.83
N ALA A 10 -37.13 33.24 -5.07
CA ALA A 10 -37.42 33.53 -3.67
C ALA A 10 -38.81 34.18 -3.51
N GLY A 11 -39.65 33.57 -2.66
CA GLY A 11 -40.99 34.06 -2.33
C GLY A 11 -42.05 33.79 -3.40
N MET A 12 -41.82 32.89 -4.35
CA MET A 12 -42.83 32.47 -5.33
C MET A 12 -43.20 31.00 -5.18
N ASP A 13 -44.51 30.75 -5.25
CA ASP A 13 -45.07 29.41 -5.32
C ASP A 13 -45.31 29.00 -6.80
N PRO A 14 -45.48 27.70 -7.10
CA PRO A 14 -45.71 27.23 -8.47
C PRO A 14 -46.86 27.93 -9.19
N ASP A 15 -47.94 28.23 -8.46
CA ASP A 15 -49.13 28.90 -8.99
C ASP A 15 -48.84 30.37 -9.34
N ASP A 16 -48.02 31.06 -8.55
CA ASP A 16 -47.67 32.47 -8.80
C ASP A 16 -46.77 32.59 -10.02
N LEU A 17 -45.83 31.65 -10.17
CA LEU A 17 -44.98 31.55 -11.35
C LEU A 17 -45.82 31.31 -12.62
N LEU A 18 -46.79 30.40 -12.55
CA LEU A 18 -47.70 30.12 -13.68
C LEU A 18 -48.56 31.33 -14.04
N LYS A 19 -49.06 32.08 -13.05
CA LYS A 19 -49.87 33.29 -13.28
C LYS A 19 -49.05 34.44 -13.86
N ARG A 20 -47.80 34.61 -13.42
CA ARG A 20 -46.95 35.74 -13.82
C ARG A 20 -46.23 35.49 -15.14
N ASP A 21 -45.60 34.33 -15.29
CA ASP A 21 -44.64 34.03 -16.37
C ASP A 21 -45.15 32.92 -17.32
N GLY A 22 -46.29 32.30 -17.01
CA GLY A 22 -46.96 31.31 -17.86
C GLY A 22 -46.37 29.90 -17.81
N ALA A 23 -47.01 28.98 -18.53
CA ALA A 23 -46.61 27.56 -18.57
C ALA A 23 -45.21 27.34 -19.15
N GLN A 24 -44.80 28.15 -20.14
CA GLN A 24 -43.46 28.05 -20.74
C GLN A 24 -42.34 28.32 -19.72
N ALA A 25 -42.53 29.24 -18.77
CA ALA A 25 -41.56 29.50 -17.73
C ALA A 25 -41.42 28.31 -16.76
N MET A 26 -42.54 27.67 -16.42
CA MET A 26 -42.54 26.44 -15.61
C MET A 26 -41.83 25.29 -16.34
N GLU A 27 -42.12 25.08 -17.62
CA GLU A 27 -41.45 24.05 -18.43
C GLU A 27 -39.95 24.29 -18.54
N ALA A 28 -39.53 25.55 -18.74
CA ALA A 28 -38.11 25.91 -18.77
C ALA A 28 -37.42 25.62 -17.42
N LEU A 29 -38.08 25.92 -16.31
CA LEU A 29 -37.55 25.65 -14.96
C LEU A 29 -37.45 24.15 -14.67
N LEU A 30 -38.45 23.35 -15.07
CA LEU A 30 -38.41 21.89 -14.98
C LEU A 30 -37.34 21.29 -15.90
N GLY A 31 -37.13 21.87 -17.09
CA GLY A 31 -36.04 21.49 -17.99
C GLY A 31 -34.65 21.74 -17.40
N ALA A 32 -34.52 22.78 -16.57
CA ALA A 32 -33.30 23.11 -15.84
C ALA A 32 -33.16 22.42 -14.47
N ALA A 33 -34.01 21.42 -14.16
CA ALA A 33 -33.94 20.69 -12.90
C ALA A 33 -32.57 20.07 -12.68
N ARG A 34 -32.02 20.22 -11.46
CA ARG A 34 -30.68 19.77 -11.13
C ARG A 34 -30.67 18.40 -10.48
N PRO A 35 -29.63 17.57 -10.70
CA PRO A 35 -29.52 16.28 -10.04
C PRO A 35 -29.32 16.45 -8.53
N LEU A 36 -29.84 15.51 -7.74
CA LEU A 36 -29.76 15.52 -6.28
C LEU A 36 -28.33 15.76 -5.76
N ILE A 37 -27.35 15.10 -6.37
CA ILE A 37 -25.96 15.15 -5.92
C ILE A 37 -25.34 16.55 -5.99
N GLU A 38 -25.69 17.34 -7.01
CA GLU A 38 -25.23 18.72 -7.14
C GLU A 38 -25.87 19.61 -6.08
N VAL A 39 -27.17 19.42 -5.85
CA VAL A 39 -27.92 20.19 -4.86
C VAL A 39 -27.40 19.91 -3.45
N LEU A 40 -27.13 18.65 -3.14
CA LEU A 40 -26.56 18.23 -1.87
C LEU A 40 -25.15 18.82 -1.65
N TRP A 41 -24.29 18.74 -2.67
CA TRP A 41 -22.94 19.28 -2.61
C TRP A 41 -22.94 20.79 -2.33
N GLU A 42 -23.72 21.57 -3.09
CA GLU A 42 -23.79 23.02 -2.89
C GLU A 42 -24.37 23.38 -1.51
N HIS A 43 -25.42 22.68 -1.08
CA HIS A 43 -26.02 22.91 0.23
C HIS A 43 -24.98 22.75 1.36
N GLU A 44 -24.20 21.67 1.33
CA GLU A 44 -23.21 21.40 2.37
C GLU A 44 -21.98 22.31 2.29
N ARG A 45 -21.57 22.67 1.06
CA ARG A 45 -20.46 23.59 0.81
C ARG A 45 -20.78 24.99 1.31
N ASP A 46 -22.00 25.46 1.07
CA ASP A 46 -22.41 26.84 1.35
C ASP A 46 -22.93 27.01 2.80
N ALA A 47 -23.09 25.92 3.55
CA ALA A 47 -23.63 25.93 4.92
C ALA A 47 -22.67 26.54 5.96
N LEU A 48 -21.35 26.37 5.80
CA LEU A 48 -20.34 26.78 6.79
C LEU A 48 -19.05 27.26 6.11
N PRO A 49 -18.23 28.11 6.75
CA PRO A 49 -16.92 28.51 6.24
C PRO A 49 -16.01 27.31 5.97
N LEU A 50 -15.17 27.38 4.93
CA LEU A 50 -14.30 26.27 4.48
C LEU A 50 -12.82 26.69 4.33
N ALA A 51 -12.36 27.59 5.20
CA ALA A 51 -11.04 28.18 5.09
C ALA A 51 -9.93 27.29 5.66
N THR A 52 -10.21 26.55 6.74
CA THR A 52 -9.22 25.75 7.44
C THR A 52 -9.26 24.26 7.03
N PRO A 53 -8.17 23.50 7.23
CA PRO A 53 -8.19 22.05 7.09
C PRO A 53 -9.26 21.37 7.96
N GLU A 54 -9.51 21.90 9.16
CA GLU A 54 -10.53 21.45 10.10
C GLU A 54 -11.94 21.65 9.50
N ASP A 55 -12.20 22.81 8.91
CA ASP A 55 -13.47 23.09 8.24
C ASP A 55 -13.71 22.14 7.05
N LYS A 56 -12.66 21.89 6.26
CA LYS A 56 -12.70 20.93 5.13
C LYS A 56 -12.97 19.50 5.63
N ALA A 57 -12.37 19.10 6.75
CA ALA A 57 -12.67 17.82 7.38
C ALA A 57 -14.13 17.74 7.84
N GLY A 58 -14.67 18.83 8.39
CA GLY A 58 -16.08 18.97 8.76
C GLY A 58 -17.02 18.80 7.56
N LEU A 59 -16.74 19.45 6.43
CA LEU A 59 -17.50 19.25 5.19
C LEU A 59 -17.49 17.78 4.75
N LYS A 60 -16.32 17.15 4.74
CA LYS A 60 -16.19 15.73 4.38
C LYS A 60 -17.04 14.85 5.29
N ALA A 61 -17.03 15.10 6.60
CA ALA A 61 -17.82 14.33 7.56
C ALA A 61 -19.33 14.44 7.31
N ARG A 62 -19.85 15.65 7.02
CA ARG A 62 -21.27 15.86 6.72
C ARG A 62 -21.70 15.17 5.42
N LEU A 63 -20.89 15.25 4.36
CA LEU A 63 -21.14 14.53 3.11
C LEU A 63 -21.19 13.02 3.33
N MET A 64 -20.27 12.47 4.12
CA MET A 64 -20.28 11.05 4.48
C MET A 64 -21.53 10.68 5.28
N ALA A 65 -21.97 11.52 6.22
CA ALA A 65 -23.19 11.27 6.97
C ALA A 65 -24.42 11.11 6.06
N HIS A 66 -24.57 11.96 5.04
CA HIS A 66 -25.63 11.81 4.03
C HIS A 66 -25.51 10.51 3.24
N ILE A 67 -24.30 10.14 2.80
CA ILE A 67 -24.04 8.89 2.09
C ILE A 67 -24.42 7.67 2.95
N GLU A 68 -24.16 7.72 4.26
CA GLU A 68 -24.47 6.61 5.15
C GLU A 68 -25.98 6.34 5.28
N THR A 69 -26.84 7.33 4.97
CA THR A 69 -28.32 7.15 4.96
C THR A 69 -28.84 6.39 3.74
N ILE A 70 -28.03 6.22 2.69
CA ILE A 70 -28.43 5.50 1.48
C ILE A 70 -28.49 4.01 1.78
N ALA A 71 -29.66 3.40 1.58
CA ALA A 71 -29.90 1.98 1.90
C ALA A 71 -29.25 1.02 0.88
N ASP A 72 -29.28 1.39 -0.40
CA ASP A 72 -28.72 0.58 -1.48
C ASP A 72 -27.19 0.73 -1.55
N GLY A 73 -26.47 -0.39 -1.44
CA GLY A 73 -25.00 -0.42 -1.37
C GLY A 73 -24.30 0.08 -2.63
N ASP A 74 -24.80 -0.30 -3.81
CA ASP A 74 -24.21 0.07 -5.10
C ASP A 74 -24.40 1.57 -5.38
N ILE A 75 -25.62 2.07 -5.13
CA ILE A 75 -25.92 3.51 -5.26
C ILE A 75 -25.08 4.30 -4.25
N LYS A 76 -24.98 3.83 -3.00
CA LYS A 76 -24.16 4.45 -1.96
C LYS A 76 -22.69 4.55 -2.39
N ALA A 77 -22.15 3.51 -3.00
CA ALA A 77 -20.77 3.50 -3.51
C ALA A 77 -20.55 4.54 -4.63
N LEU A 78 -21.48 4.61 -5.59
CA LEU A 78 -21.42 5.59 -6.69
C LEU A 78 -21.51 7.04 -6.17
N TYR A 79 -22.46 7.32 -5.27
CA TYR A 79 -22.58 8.64 -4.63
C TYR A 79 -21.33 9.00 -3.83
N ARG A 80 -20.75 8.03 -3.10
CA ARG A 80 -19.52 8.24 -2.33
C ARG A 80 -18.37 8.63 -3.24
N ARG A 81 -18.13 7.89 -4.34
CA ARG A 81 -17.05 8.19 -5.28
C ARG A 81 -17.18 9.62 -5.82
N GLU A 82 -18.35 9.93 -6.33
CA GLU A 82 -18.63 11.18 -7.01
C GLU A 82 -18.53 12.40 -6.05
N LEU A 83 -19.05 12.29 -4.82
CA LEU A 83 -18.91 13.36 -3.82
C LEU A 83 -17.46 13.51 -3.32
N MET A 84 -16.70 12.42 -3.21
CA MET A 84 -15.29 12.49 -2.83
C MET A 84 -14.42 13.10 -3.93
N GLU A 85 -14.75 12.86 -5.20
CA GLU A 85 -14.08 13.50 -6.33
C GLU A 85 -14.32 15.02 -6.33
N ARG A 86 -15.57 15.46 -6.19
CA ARG A 86 -15.91 16.88 -6.03
C ARG A 86 -15.20 17.51 -4.82
N PHE A 87 -15.20 16.81 -3.68
CA PHE A 87 -14.48 17.25 -2.49
C PHE A 87 -12.98 17.41 -2.75
N SER A 88 -12.35 16.44 -3.40
CA SER A 88 -10.92 16.50 -3.70
C SER A 88 -10.59 17.67 -4.63
N ALA A 89 -11.37 17.87 -5.69
CA ALA A 89 -11.20 18.99 -6.62
C ALA A 89 -11.33 20.35 -5.92
N PHE A 90 -12.27 20.47 -4.99
CA PHE A 90 -12.47 21.68 -4.19
C PHE A 90 -11.36 21.89 -3.14
N ALA A 91 -11.02 20.85 -2.37
CA ALA A 91 -10.09 20.96 -1.26
C ALA A 91 -8.63 21.10 -1.71
N PHE A 92 -8.29 20.49 -2.84
CA PHE A 92 -6.95 20.40 -3.42
C PHE A 92 -7.00 20.66 -4.93
N PRO A 93 -7.24 21.92 -5.36
CA PRO A 93 -7.30 22.24 -6.77
C PRO A 93 -6.01 21.81 -7.48
N PRO A 94 -6.10 21.15 -8.65
CA PRO A 94 -4.93 20.71 -9.39
C PRO A 94 -4.05 21.92 -9.70
N ARG A 95 -2.77 21.83 -9.33
CA ARG A 95 -1.79 22.86 -9.70
C ARG A 95 -1.63 22.85 -11.21
N GLU A 96 -1.70 24.02 -11.84
CA GLU A 96 -1.45 24.15 -13.26
C GLU A 96 -0.12 23.48 -13.62
N PRO A 97 -0.10 22.62 -14.66
CA PRO A 97 1.13 22.01 -15.13
C PRO A 97 2.04 23.15 -15.61
N ARG A 98 3.10 23.43 -14.84
CA ARG A 98 4.16 24.33 -15.28
C ARG A 98 4.68 23.81 -16.60
N GLU A 99 4.48 24.61 -17.65
CA GLU A 99 4.95 24.33 -18.99
C GLU A 99 6.48 24.19 -18.95
N TRP A 100 6.94 22.95 -19.13
CA TRP A 100 8.36 22.61 -19.13
C TRP A 100 8.99 23.21 -20.38
N ARG A 101 9.78 24.28 -20.24
CA ARG A 101 10.62 24.82 -21.32
C ARG A 101 11.91 23.99 -21.44
N PRO A 102 12.13 23.22 -22.51
CA PRO A 102 13.37 22.50 -22.73
C PRO A 102 14.42 23.48 -23.27
N GLY A 103 15.38 23.86 -22.43
CA GLY A 103 16.44 24.79 -22.82
C GLY A 103 17.54 24.89 -21.78
N GLY A 104 18.29 23.80 -21.58
CA GLY A 104 19.45 23.79 -20.69
C GLY A 104 20.00 22.38 -20.53
N ARG A 105 21.16 22.12 -21.11
CA ARG A 105 21.90 20.85 -21.06
C ARG A 105 22.09 20.38 -19.61
N GLY A 106 21.70 19.14 -19.31
CA GLY A 106 22.17 18.41 -18.13
C GLY A 106 21.18 17.44 -17.52
N GLY A 107 21.36 16.15 -17.82
CA GLY A 107 20.94 15.05 -16.96
C GLY A 107 19.50 14.55 -17.12
N LEU A 108 19.39 13.29 -17.55
CA LEU A 108 18.17 12.48 -17.44
C LEU A 108 17.62 12.54 -16.01
N ALA A 109 16.48 13.21 -15.82
CA ALA A 109 15.75 13.20 -14.56
C ALA A 109 14.45 12.43 -14.75
N ALA A 110 14.40 11.22 -14.17
CA ALA A 110 13.23 10.38 -14.06
C ALA A 110 12.03 11.13 -13.44
N PRO A 111 10.78 10.68 -13.69
CA PRO A 111 9.58 11.39 -13.23
C PRO A 111 9.63 11.53 -11.71
N ARG A 112 9.57 12.77 -11.21
CA ARG A 112 9.49 13.04 -9.77
C ARG A 112 8.12 12.60 -9.27
N GLY A 113 8.00 11.31 -8.97
CA GLY A 113 6.94 10.79 -8.10
C GLY A 113 6.97 11.57 -6.79
N ASN A 114 5.79 11.87 -6.26
CA ASN A 114 5.61 12.52 -4.96
C ASN A 114 6.68 12.02 -3.97
N PRO A 115 7.52 12.87 -3.36
CA PRO A 115 8.62 12.43 -2.50
C PRO A 115 8.15 11.54 -1.36
N ALA A 116 6.90 11.70 -0.90
CA ALA A 116 6.28 10.79 0.06
C ALA A 116 6.01 9.40 -0.53
N ASN A 117 5.55 9.31 -1.78
CA ASN A 117 5.32 8.04 -2.48
C ASN A 117 6.63 7.39 -2.90
N LEU A 118 7.63 8.16 -3.32
CA LEU A 118 8.97 7.66 -3.63
C LEU A 118 9.67 7.16 -2.35
N ALA A 119 9.51 7.84 -1.22
CA ALA A 119 10.04 7.39 0.07
C ALA A 119 9.27 6.18 0.62
N ARG A 120 7.96 6.06 0.38
CA ARG A 120 7.17 4.86 0.71
C ARG A 120 7.54 3.67 -0.17
N LEU A 121 7.71 3.91 -1.47
CA LEU A 121 8.14 2.91 -2.42
C LEU A 121 9.56 2.46 -2.09
N ARG A 122 10.52 3.38 -1.93
CA ARG A 122 11.90 3.06 -1.50
C ARG A 122 11.98 2.35 -0.16
N ARG A 123 11.12 2.68 0.81
CA ARG A 123 11.02 1.90 2.06
C ARG A 123 10.46 0.48 1.81
N ARG A 124 9.48 0.32 0.93
CA ARG A 124 8.93 -0.99 0.55
C ARG A 124 9.94 -1.83 -0.22
N THR A 125 10.65 -1.25 -1.19
CA THR A 125 11.69 -1.93 -1.98
C THR A 125 12.91 -2.20 -1.11
N GLY A 126 13.42 -1.20 -0.39
CA GLY A 126 14.56 -1.37 0.52
C GLY A 126 14.33 -2.41 1.61
N ASN A 127 13.11 -2.55 2.14
CA ASN A 127 12.80 -3.63 3.09
C ASN A 127 12.71 -5.02 2.43
N ARG A 128 12.31 -5.08 1.15
CA ARG A 128 12.34 -6.32 0.35
C ARG A 128 13.78 -6.72 0.02
N ASP A 129 14.59 -5.75 -0.35
CA ASP A 129 15.99 -5.93 -0.70
C ASP A 129 16.77 -6.36 0.55
N ALA A 130 16.50 -5.73 1.71
CA ALA A 130 17.08 -6.13 2.99
C ALA A 130 16.67 -7.54 3.43
N LEU A 131 15.40 -7.93 3.27
CA LEU A 131 14.97 -9.30 3.56
C LEU A 131 15.63 -10.31 2.62
N SER A 132 15.74 -9.97 1.33
CA SER A 132 16.38 -10.83 0.33
C SER A 132 17.86 -11.02 0.66
N ALA A 133 18.57 -9.92 0.93
CA ALA A 133 19.97 -9.93 1.35
C ALA A 133 20.19 -10.73 2.64
N ALA A 134 19.32 -10.54 3.64
CA ALA A 134 19.37 -11.31 4.89
C ALA A 134 19.23 -12.82 4.63
N ILE A 135 18.24 -13.22 3.84
CA ILE A 135 18.02 -14.64 3.54
C ILE A 135 19.20 -15.21 2.75
N VAL A 136 19.75 -14.50 1.77
CA VAL A 136 20.96 -14.94 1.05
C VAL A 136 22.13 -15.14 2.02
N ALA A 137 22.35 -14.20 2.95
CA ALA A 137 23.38 -14.34 3.99
C ALA A 137 23.11 -15.54 4.92
N GLY A 138 21.83 -15.78 5.25
CA GLY A 138 21.41 -16.94 6.03
C GLY A 138 21.63 -18.26 5.30
N LEU A 139 21.34 -18.33 3.99
CA LEU A 139 21.57 -19.52 3.15
C LEU A 139 23.06 -19.82 2.96
N LEU A 140 23.91 -18.78 2.87
CA LEU A 140 25.37 -18.95 2.89
C LEU A 140 25.88 -19.52 4.22
N ARG A 141 25.26 -19.12 5.34
CA ARG A 141 25.58 -19.63 6.68
C ARG A 141 25.04 -21.04 6.92
N TYR A 142 23.87 -21.36 6.36
CA TYR A 142 23.21 -22.66 6.50
C TYR A 142 22.88 -23.27 5.12
N PRO A 143 23.90 -23.77 4.38
CA PRO A 143 23.72 -24.27 3.02
C PRO A 143 22.72 -25.43 2.87
N SER A 144 22.50 -26.23 3.93
CA SER A 144 21.51 -27.32 3.93
C SER A 144 20.07 -26.84 3.67
N GLU A 145 19.75 -25.60 4.05
CA GLU A 145 18.43 -25.02 3.83
C GLU A 145 18.18 -24.68 2.35
N ILE A 146 19.24 -24.58 1.53
CA ILE A 146 19.12 -24.36 0.07
C ILE A 146 18.40 -25.55 -0.58
N ALA A 147 18.79 -26.79 -0.24
CA ALA A 147 18.10 -27.99 -0.76
C ALA A 147 16.62 -28.03 -0.36
N ARG A 148 16.31 -27.62 0.87
CA ARG A 148 14.94 -27.66 1.39
C ARG A 148 14.02 -26.65 0.70
N HIS A 149 14.56 -25.52 0.28
CA HIS A 149 13.77 -24.37 -0.17
C HIS A 149 14.01 -23.93 -1.62
N GLY A 150 14.98 -24.48 -2.33
CA GLY A 150 15.38 -24.07 -3.69
C GLY A 150 14.21 -24.01 -4.67
N ASP A 151 13.41 -25.08 -4.69
CA ASP A 151 12.17 -25.20 -5.46
C ASP A 151 11.19 -24.04 -5.22
N ALA A 152 10.98 -23.67 -3.96
CA ALA A 152 10.06 -22.60 -3.58
C ALA A 152 10.61 -21.22 -3.97
N LEU A 153 11.93 -21.02 -3.82
CA LEU A 153 12.63 -19.80 -4.20
C LEU A 153 12.61 -19.57 -5.72
N ILE A 154 12.81 -20.61 -6.53
CA ILE A 154 12.68 -20.53 -8.00
C ILE A 154 11.26 -20.14 -8.40
N ARG A 155 10.25 -20.84 -7.86
CA ARG A 155 8.84 -20.57 -8.19
C ARG A 155 8.40 -19.15 -7.81
N ALA A 156 9.01 -18.55 -6.79
CA ALA A 156 8.69 -17.19 -6.35
C ALA A 156 9.17 -16.09 -7.32
N GLY A 157 10.03 -16.39 -8.30
CA GLY A 157 10.50 -15.41 -9.28
C GLY A 157 11.18 -14.20 -8.65
N LEU A 158 12.11 -14.46 -7.72
CA LEU A 158 12.79 -13.41 -6.95
C LEU A 158 13.70 -12.56 -7.85
N ALA A 159 13.73 -11.25 -7.58
CA ALA A 159 14.51 -10.30 -8.39
C ALA A 159 16.02 -10.33 -8.10
N ASP A 160 16.42 -10.88 -6.94
CA ASP A 160 17.81 -10.96 -6.54
C ASP A 160 18.48 -12.18 -7.23
N PRO A 161 19.46 -11.96 -8.13
CA PRO A 161 20.09 -13.04 -8.88
C PRO A 161 20.95 -13.96 -8.01
N ARG A 162 21.29 -13.58 -6.78
CA ARG A 162 22.07 -14.43 -5.86
C ARG A 162 21.35 -15.74 -5.54
N PHE A 163 20.01 -15.74 -5.50
CA PHE A 163 19.22 -16.95 -5.26
C PHE A 163 19.41 -18.01 -6.35
N SER A 164 19.34 -17.62 -7.62
CA SER A 164 19.51 -18.58 -8.71
C SER A 164 20.93 -19.16 -8.72
N VAL A 165 21.95 -18.35 -8.41
CA VAL A 165 23.33 -18.84 -8.32
C VAL A 165 23.52 -19.87 -7.21
N LEU A 166 22.94 -19.65 -6.03
CA LEU A 166 23.01 -20.59 -4.91
C LEU A 166 22.29 -21.92 -5.23
N ILE A 167 21.17 -21.85 -5.93
CA ILE A 167 20.39 -23.04 -6.31
C ILE A 167 21.09 -23.82 -7.42
N ASP A 168 21.60 -23.14 -8.45
CA ASP A 168 22.41 -23.77 -9.50
C ASP A 168 23.65 -24.48 -8.92
N ALA A 169 24.29 -23.88 -7.91
CA ALA A 169 25.44 -24.46 -7.23
C ALA A 169 25.07 -25.77 -6.52
N GLN A 170 23.90 -25.79 -5.87
CA GLN A 170 23.38 -26.97 -5.20
C GLN A 170 23.04 -28.07 -6.22
N ASP A 171 22.32 -27.74 -7.28
CA ASP A 171 21.93 -28.69 -8.32
C ASP A 171 23.15 -29.26 -9.08
N GLY A 172 24.21 -28.47 -9.20
CA GLY A 172 25.50 -28.88 -9.76
C GLY A 172 26.34 -29.79 -8.85
N GLY A 173 25.85 -30.14 -7.66
CA GLY A 173 26.55 -31.00 -6.70
C GLY A 173 27.77 -30.35 -6.05
N ALA A 174 27.81 -29.01 -5.98
CA ALA A 174 28.91 -28.30 -5.34
C ALA A 174 28.97 -28.63 -3.83
N VAL A 175 30.17 -28.58 -3.27
CA VAL A 175 30.34 -28.68 -1.81
C VAL A 175 29.64 -27.49 -1.17
N LEU A 176 28.64 -27.78 -0.34
CA LEU A 176 27.82 -26.81 0.38
C LEU A 176 28.56 -26.22 1.59
N GLU A 177 29.70 -25.60 1.33
CA GLU A 177 30.50 -24.87 2.31
C GLU A 177 30.38 -23.36 2.06
N THR A 178 30.33 -22.57 3.13
CA THR A 178 30.14 -21.12 3.06
C THR A 178 31.18 -20.44 2.15
N GLU A 179 32.45 -20.83 2.24
CA GLU A 179 33.53 -20.26 1.42
C GLU A 179 33.42 -20.65 -0.06
N ALA A 180 32.99 -21.89 -0.34
CA ALA A 180 32.79 -22.37 -1.71
C ALA A 180 31.65 -21.61 -2.40
N LEU A 181 30.52 -21.43 -1.71
CA LEU A 181 29.39 -20.66 -2.23
C LEU A 181 29.73 -19.17 -2.43
N GLY A 182 30.52 -18.58 -1.53
CA GLY A 182 31.04 -17.22 -1.70
C GLY A 182 31.92 -17.09 -2.95
N THR A 183 32.77 -18.09 -3.21
CA THR A 183 33.61 -18.13 -4.41
C THR A 183 32.79 -18.28 -5.69
N ILE A 184 31.72 -19.09 -5.66
CA ILE A 184 30.80 -19.28 -6.80
C ILE A 184 30.05 -17.97 -7.12
N LEU A 185 29.61 -17.23 -6.11
CA LEU A 185 29.01 -15.91 -6.31
C LEU A 185 30.02 -14.95 -6.97
N ALA A 186 31.24 -14.89 -6.44
CA ALA A 186 32.30 -14.02 -6.97
C ALA A 186 32.65 -14.35 -8.42
N ALA A 187 32.71 -15.64 -8.78
CA ALA A 187 32.95 -16.10 -10.15
C ALA A 187 31.87 -15.65 -11.14
N ARG A 188 30.65 -15.37 -10.66
CA ARG A 188 29.54 -14.81 -11.45
C ARG A 188 29.40 -13.29 -11.32
N GLY A 189 30.40 -12.62 -10.74
CA GLY A 189 30.42 -11.17 -10.55
C GLY A 189 29.47 -10.66 -9.45
N LEU A 190 29.02 -11.54 -8.56
CA LEU A 190 28.16 -11.21 -7.43
C LEU A 190 28.95 -11.26 -6.12
N ALA A 191 28.65 -10.35 -5.20
CA ALA A 191 29.21 -10.37 -3.85
C ALA A 191 28.23 -11.03 -2.88
N ALA A 192 28.78 -11.69 -1.85
CA ALA A 192 27.99 -12.09 -0.69
C ALA A 192 27.38 -10.83 -0.04
N PRO A 193 26.14 -10.90 0.50
CA PRO A 193 25.49 -9.75 1.07
C PRO A 193 26.26 -9.21 2.28
N GLY A 194 26.55 -7.91 2.29
CA GLY A 194 27.19 -7.24 3.42
C GLY A 194 26.19 -6.96 4.56
N PRO A 195 26.66 -6.84 5.83
CA PRO A 195 25.80 -6.47 6.96
C PRO A 195 24.98 -5.19 6.78
N GLU A 196 25.49 -4.24 5.99
CA GLU A 196 24.84 -3.00 5.61
C GLU A 196 23.56 -3.21 4.77
N GLU A 197 23.50 -4.25 3.94
CA GLU A 197 22.34 -4.51 3.07
C GLU A 197 21.11 -4.95 3.87
N TYR A 198 21.31 -5.61 5.01
CA TYR A 198 20.24 -6.09 5.88
C TYR A 198 20.23 -5.44 7.26
N ALA A 199 21.03 -4.38 7.49
CA ALA A 199 21.12 -3.71 8.79
C ALA A 199 19.77 -3.20 9.33
N ALA A 200 18.80 -2.94 8.45
CA ALA A 200 17.44 -2.54 8.80
C ALA A 200 16.62 -3.64 9.49
N LEU A 201 17.00 -4.92 9.35
CA LEU A 201 16.28 -6.08 9.86
C LEU A 201 17.24 -7.01 10.62
N ARG A 202 17.04 -7.15 11.93
CA ARG A 202 17.90 -7.99 12.78
C ARG A 202 17.28 -9.38 12.97
N PHE A 203 17.52 -10.27 12.01
CA PHE A 203 17.04 -11.64 12.11
C PHE A 203 17.86 -12.51 13.07
N GLY A 204 17.20 -13.45 13.75
CA GLY A 204 17.83 -14.40 14.69
C GLY A 204 18.88 -15.30 14.04
N PHE A 205 18.69 -15.68 12.77
CA PHE A 205 19.61 -16.57 12.05
C PHE A 205 20.96 -15.93 11.66
N LEU A 206 21.07 -14.60 11.72
CA LEU A 206 22.32 -13.87 11.47
C LEU A 206 23.06 -13.51 12.77
N ALA A 207 22.58 -13.99 13.91
CA ALA A 207 23.15 -13.71 15.23
C ALA A 207 24.14 -14.79 15.68
N ASP A 208 25.13 -14.41 16.49
CA ASP A 208 26.11 -15.33 17.08
C ASP A 208 25.70 -15.96 18.42
N GLY A 209 24.43 -15.79 18.84
CA GLY A 209 23.94 -16.24 20.15
C GLY A 209 22.65 -17.05 20.12
N VAL A 210 22.31 -17.62 18.97
CA VAL A 210 21.10 -18.44 18.75
C VAL A 210 21.56 -19.86 18.45
N SER A 211 20.85 -20.88 18.96
CA SER A 211 21.15 -22.27 18.61
C SER A 211 20.97 -22.49 17.10
N GLU A 212 21.76 -23.38 16.54
CA GLU A 212 21.72 -23.66 15.09
C GLU A 212 20.32 -24.10 14.62
N ASP A 213 19.64 -24.94 15.41
CA ASP A 213 18.26 -25.39 15.12
C ASP A 213 17.27 -24.22 15.08
N GLN A 214 17.38 -23.28 16.02
CA GLN A 214 16.51 -22.10 16.05
C GLN A 214 16.82 -21.16 14.89
N ALA A 215 18.10 -20.97 14.54
CA ALA A 215 18.51 -20.18 13.40
C ALA A 215 17.98 -20.77 12.07
N ARG A 216 18.04 -22.09 11.89
CA ARG A 216 17.46 -22.77 10.72
C ARG A 216 15.94 -22.61 10.67
N ALA A 217 15.26 -22.74 11.82
CA ALA A 217 13.81 -22.53 11.90
C ALA A 217 13.40 -21.09 11.54
N ASP A 218 14.12 -20.10 12.05
CA ASP A 218 13.89 -18.69 11.75
C ASP A 218 14.15 -18.38 10.27
N LEU A 219 15.21 -18.97 9.68
CA LEU A 219 15.52 -18.83 8.26
C LEU A 219 14.41 -19.44 7.39
N ALA A 220 13.95 -20.64 7.72
CA ALA A 220 12.85 -21.30 7.00
C ALA A 220 11.56 -20.47 7.03
N GLN A 221 11.24 -19.86 8.18
CA GLN A 221 10.11 -18.93 8.28
C GLN A 221 10.31 -17.69 7.41
N ALA A 222 11.51 -17.10 7.40
CA ALA A 222 11.82 -15.93 6.59
C ALA A 222 11.70 -16.22 5.09
N VAL A 223 12.19 -17.39 4.65
CA VAL A 223 12.04 -17.88 3.27
C VAL A 223 10.56 -18.05 2.92
N GLY A 224 9.77 -18.66 3.79
CA GLY A 224 8.32 -18.79 3.59
C GLY A 224 7.64 -17.43 3.38
N LEU A 225 8.00 -16.44 4.20
CA LEU A 225 7.49 -15.08 4.02
C LEU A 225 7.92 -14.49 2.65
N LEU A 226 9.20 -14.62 2.28
CA LEU A 226 9.70 -14.09 1.01
C LEU A 226 8.97 -14.67 -0.20
N VAL A 227 8.64 -15.96 -0.16
CA VAL A 227 7.93 -16.70 -1.24
C VAL A 227 6.44 -16.36 -1.28
N GLU A 228 5.78 -16.18 -0.13
CA GLU A 228 4.34 -15.88 -0.08
C GLU A 228 4.01 -14.45 -0.54
N ARG A 229 4.95 -13.51 -0.37
CA ARG A 229 4.69 -12.08 -0.58
C ARG A 229 4.33 -11.71 -2.03
N PRO A 230 5.01 -12.18 -3.09
CA PRO A 230 4.65 -11.88 -4.47
C PRO A 230 3.24 -12.38 -4.82
N ALA A 231 2.89 -13.59 -4.38
CA ALA A 231 1.57 -14.17 -4.61
C ALA A 231 0.47 -13.35 -3.92
N LEU A 232 0.71 -12.89 -2.68
CA LEU A 232 -0.22 -12.04 -1.94
C LEU A 232 -0.39 -10.65 -2.58
N ASP A 233 0.71 -10.06 -3.06
CA ASP A 233 0.68 -8.77 -3.76
C ASP A 233 -0.07 -8.89 -5.10
N ALA A 234 0.15 -9.96 -5.86
CA ALA A 234 -0.57 -10.24 -7.11
C ALA A 234 -2.07 -10.45 -6.87
N ALA A 235 -2.43 -11.26 -5.87
CA ALA A 235 -3.83 -11.49 -5.50
C ALA A 235 -4.53 -10.19 -5.07
N LEU A 236 -3.85 -9.33 -4.30
CA LEU A 236 -4.41 -8.04 -3.90
C LEU A 236 -4.60 -7.09 -5.08
N ALA A 237 -3.65 -7.06 -6.02
CA ALA A 237 -3.76 -6.27 -7.24
C ALA A 237 -4.94 -6.74 -8.10
N GLU A 238 -5.10 -8.05 -8.27
CA GLU A 238 -6.22 -8.63 -9.01
C GLU A 238 -7.56 -8.33 -8.34
N ALA A 239 -7.67 -8.54 -7.02
CA ALA A 239 -8.88 -8.22 -6.27
C ALA A 239 -9.24 -6.73 -6.35
N THR A 240 -8.24 -5.84 -6.31
CA THR A 240 -8.45 -4.40 -6.49
C THR A 240 -8.96 -4.08 -7.89
N ALA A 241 -8.37 -4.68 -8.93
CA ALA A 241 -8.82 -4.49 -10.31
C ALA A 241 -10.22 -5.09 -10.59
N ARG A 242 -10.62 -6.16 -9.88
CA ARG A 242 -12.00 -6.68 -9.91
C ARG A 242 -12.95 -5.73 -9.22
N PHE A 243 -12.61 -5.24 -8.03
CA PHE A 243 -13.42 -4.25 -7.33
C PHE A 243 -13.62 -2.98 -8.16
N GLU A 244 -12.58 -2.47 -8.81
CA GLU A 244 -12.67 -1.30 -9.68
C GLU A 244 -13.61 -1.49 -10.88
N ARG A 245 -13.74 -2.73 -11.39
CA ARG A 245 -14.61 -3.07 -12.52
C ARG A 245 -16.06 -3.34 -12.10
N ASP A 246 -16.24 -4.19 -11.09
CA ASP A 246 -17.54 -4.75 -10.75
C ASP A 246 -18.23 -3.99 -9.60
N LEU A 247 -17.46 -3.22 -8.82
CA LEU A 247 -17.91 -2.42 -7.65
C LEU A 247 -18.79 -3.18 -6.65
N SER A 248 -18.73 -4.52 -6.65
CA SER A 248 -19.60 -5.38 -5.86
C SER A 248 -19.12 -5.55 -4.40
N GLU A 249 -20.07 -5.80 -3.50
CA GLU A 249 -19.78 -6.08 -2.08
C GLU A 249 -18.87 -7.31 -1.91
N GLY A 250 -19.02 -8.32 -2.77
CA GLY A 250 -18.18 -9.53 -2.76
C GLY A 250 -16.72 -9.22 -3.09
N ALA A 251 -16.47 -8.40 -4.13
CA ALA A 251 -15.12 -7.99 -4.50
C ALA A 251 -14.47 -7.11 -3.43
N TYR A 252 -15.25 -6.23 -2.80
CA TYR A 252 -14.78 -5.42 -1.67
C TYR A 252 -14.40 -6.28 -0.46
N ALA A 253 -15.22 -7.27 -0.09
CA ALA A 253 -14.93 -8.19 1.01
C ALA A 253 -13.66 -9.01 0.75
N GLU A 254 -13.47 -9.49 -0.49
CA GLU A 254 -12.25 -10.20 -0.90
C GLU A 254 -11.00 -9.29 -0.77
N GLN A 255 -11.09 -8.04 -1.24
CA GLN A 255 -10.03 -7.05 -1.11
C GLN A 255 -9.68 -6.77 0.37
N GLN A 256 -10.67 -6.56 1.23
CA GLN A 256 -10.46 -6.33 2.66
C GLN A 256 -9.80 -7.54 3.34
N ARG A 257 -10.19 -8.76 2.98
CA ARG A 257 -9.57 -10.00 3.49
C ARG A 257 -8.10 -10.10 3.11
N LEU A 258 -7.76 -9.76 1.86
CA LEU A 258 -6.38 -9.76 1.36
C LEU A 258 -5.54 -8.65 2.00
N LEU A 259 -6.10 -7.45 2.19
CA LEU A 259 -5.44 -6.36 2.91
C LEU A 259 -5.14 -6.75 4.36
N LYS A 260 -6.10 -7.37 5.06
CA LYS A 260 -5.91 -7.88 6.42
C LYS A 260 -4.77 -8.92 6.46
N ARG A 261 -4.80 -9.90 5.55
CA ARG A 261 -3.74 -10.92 5.45
C ARG A 261 -2.36 -10.30 5.19
N LYS A 262 -2.29 -9.25 4.39
CA LYS A 262 -1.05 -8.51 4.12
C LYS A 262 -0.54 -7.75 5.35
N LEU A 263 -1.42 -7.13 6.13
CA LEU A 263 -1.04 -6.48 7.38
C LEU A 263 -0.53 -7.48 8.42
N GLU A 264 -1.18 -8.63 8.55
CA GLU A 264 -0.74 -9.72 9.42
C GLU A 264 0.62 -10.28 8.98
N PHE A 265 0.81 -10.44 7.68
CA PHE A 265 2.09 -10.83 7.09
C PHE A 265 3.21 -9.83 7.43
N ASP A 266 2.98 -8.53 7.22
CA ASP A 266 3.96 -7.49 7.51
C ASP A 266 4.25 -7.38 9.03
N ALA A 267 3.26 -7.68 9.87
CA ALA A 267 3.42 -7.72 11.33
C ALA A 267 4.31 -8.90 11.76
N ARG A 268 4.13 -10.09 11.17
CA ARG A 268 4.99 -11.25 11.42
C ARG A 268 6.44 -10.97 11.01
N LEU A 269 6.65 -10.38 9.84
CA LEU A 269 7.98 -9.99 9.38
C LEU A 269 8.67 -9.03 10.36
N ARG A 270 7.92 -8.05 10.88
CA ARG A 270 8.44 -7.12 11.90
C ARG A 270 8.74 -7.83 13.21
N GLN A 271 7.88 -8.73 13.67
CA GLN A 271 8.09 -9.50 14.89
C GLN A 271 9.37 -10.35 14.81
N MET A 272 9.62 -11.00 13.67
CA MET A 272 10.85 -11.75 13.42
C MET A 272 12.09 -10.85 13.44
N ALA A 273 12.00 -9.64 12.88
CA ALA A 273 13.09 -8.68 12.88
C ALA A 273 13.29 -7.96 14.24
N SER A 274 12.26 -7.89 15.09
CA SER A 274 12.27 -7.21 16.39
C SER A 274 12.50 -8.14 17.58
N ALA A 275 12.47 -9.46 17.40
CA ALA A 275 12.58 -10.45 18.47
C ALA A 275 13.85 -10.32 19.34
N ARG A 276 14.84 -9.51 18.94
CA ARG A 276 15.99 -9.12 19.78
C ARG A 276 16.23 -7.62 19.98
N SER A 277 15.40 -6.71 19.47
CA SER A 277 15.53 -5.30 19.90
C SER A 277 15.09 -5.08 21.36
N GLY A 278 14.52 -6.10 22.02
CA GLY A 278 14.07 -6.09 23.42
C GLY A 278 14.74 -7.12 24.35
N GLY A 279 15.98 -7.54 24.09
CA GLY A 279 16.77 -8.36 25.04
C GLY A 279 17.42 -7.48 26.12
N PRO A 280 17.47 -7.91 27.40
CA PRO A 280 17.65 -7.04 28.57
C PRO A 280 19.04 -6.39 28.64
N SER A 281 19.07 -5.05 28.67
CA SER A 281 20.22 -4.28 29.15
C SER A 281 20.40 -4.54 30.65
N GLY A 282 21.61 -4.95 31.03
CA GLY A 282 21.91 -5.54 32.33
C GLY A 282 21.89 -4.63 33.55
N ALA A 283 21.85 -5.28 34.71
CA ALA A 283 22.69 -5.05 35.90
C ALA A 283 22.04 -5.79 37.08
N ALA A 284 22.55 -6.98 37.41
CA ALA A 284 22.31 -7.56 38.73
C ALA A 284 23.31 -6.91 39.70
N PRO A 285 22.88 -6.24 40.79
CA PRO A 285 23.81 -5.85 41.83
C PRO A 285 24.26 -7.10 42.58
N SER A 286 25.56 -7.36 42.57
CA SER A 286 26.22 -8.32 43.43
C SER A 286 26.10 -7.87 44.88
N THR A 287 25.20 -8.47 45.64
CA THR A 287 25.24 -8.39 47.10
C THR A 287 26.20 -9.47 47.59
N THR A 288 27.48 -9.10 47.75
CA THR A 288 28.44 -9.84 48.55
C THR A 288 28.08 -9.67 50.02
N ALA A 289 27.94 -10.82 50.69
CA ALA A 289 27.93 -10.93 52.13
C ALA A 289 29.33 -10.65 52.69
N GLU A 290 29.40 -9.77 53.68
CA GLU A 290 30.22 -9.88 54.89
C GLU A 290 29.60 -9.00 55.98
#